data_AF-A0A959JSX6-F1
#
_entry.id   AF-A0A959JSX6-F1
#
_cell.length_a   1.000
_cell.length_b   1.000
_cell.length_c   1.000
_cell.angle_alpha   90.00
_cell.angle_beta   90.00
_cell.angle_gamma   90.00
#
_symmetry.space_group_name_H-M   'P 1'
#
loop_
_entity.id
_entity.type
_entity.pdbx_description
1 polymer ?
#
loop_
_entity_poly.entity_id
_entity_poly.type
_entity_poly.pdbx_seq_one_letter_code
_entity_poly.pdbx_strand_id
1 'polypeptide(L)'
;MKTLILSWKNLVNRPLGMLLSVLLFALGVGLISLLLLLNSQLEEKFEKNLAGIDLVVGAKGSPLQLILCSMYHIDAPTGNIDIKEASPFLRPGHPLISMAVPLSLGDNYRNFRIVGTNSEFLDLYAAKVGEGKLFEEHFDVTIG
;
A
#
# COMPACT_ATOMS: atom_id res chain seq x y z
N MET A 1 -30.64 22.56 37.79
CA MET A 1 -29.50 22.02 38.57
C MET A 1 -29.85 20.80 39.42
N LYS A 2 -30.97 20.77 40.16
CA LYS A 2 -31.35 19.61 41.01
C LYS A 2 -31.58 18.29 40.24
N THR A 3 -32.06 18.35 38.99
CA THR A 3 -32.34 17.18 38.15
C THR A 3 -31.09 16.41 37.73
N LEU A 4 -30.04 17.11 37.28
CA LEU A 4 -28.73 16.53 36.94
C LEU A 4 -28.10 15.78 38.13
N ILE A 5 -28.19 16.34 39.33
CA ILE A 5 -27.67 15.74 40.56
C ILE A 5 -28.43 14.46 40.91
N LEU A 6 -29.76 14.44 40.69
CA LEU A 6 -30.59 13.26 40.93
C LEU A 6 -30.27 12.13 39.94
N SER A 7 -30.12 12.47 38.66
CA SER A 7 -29.72 11.52 37.60
C SER A 7 -28.33 10.93 37.86
N TRP A 8 -27.36 11.75 38.30
CA TRP A 8 -26.03 11.28 38.64
C TRP A 8 -26.03 10.31 39.83
N LYS A 9 -26.75 10.65 40.91
CA LYS A 9 -26.93 9.73 42.05
C LYS A 9 -27.63 8.43 41.64
N ASN A 10 -28.56 8.49 40.70
CA ASN A 10 -29.26 7.29 40.20
C ASN A 10 -28.31 6.34 39.44
N LEU A 11 -27.43 6.88 38.59
CA LEU A 11 -26.40 6.12 37.88
C LEU A 11 -25.43 5.42 38.86
N VAL A 12 -24.95 6.13 39.87
CA VAL A 12 -24.03 5.59 40.88
C VAL A 12 -24.71 4.54 41.78
N ASN A 13 -26.02 4.62 41.98
CA ASN A 13 -26.79 3.65 42.78
C ASN A 13 -26.99 2.29 42.08
N ARG A 14 -26.76 2.19 40.76
CA ARG A 14 -26.83 0.93 39.98
C ARG A 14 -25.55 0.72 39.16
N PRO A 15 -24.40 0.45 39.83
CA PRO A 15 -23.09 0.47 39.20
C PRO A 15 -22.93 -0.59 38.10
N LEU A 16 -23.49 -1.79 38.27
CA LEU A 16 -23.43 -2.86 37.26
C LEU A 16 -24.18 -2.50 35.98
N GLY A 17 -25.39 -1.94 36.10
CA GLY A 17 -26.20 -1.52 34.95
C GLY A 17 -25.56 -0.35 34.22
N MET A 18 -25.06 0.64 34.96
CA MET A 18 -24.29 1.75 34.40
C MET A 18 -23.06 1.25 33.61
N LEU A 19 -22.26 0.37 34.22
CA LEU A 19 -21.03 -0.13 33.60
C LEU A 19 -21.34 -0.90 32.32
N LEU A 20 -22.35 -1.78 32.34
CA LEU A 20 -22.79 -2.51 31.15
C LEU A 20 -23.27 -1.56 30.04
N SER A 21 -24.08 -0.54 30.37
CA SER A 21 -24.54 0.45 29.39
C SER A 21 -23.39 1.27 28.79
N VAL A 22 -22.45 1.72 29.61
CA VAL A 22 -21.25 2.45 29.13
C VAL A 22 -20.40 1.55 28.25
N LEU A 23 -20.22 0.29 28.60
CA LEU A 23 -19.43 -0.66 27.83
C LEU A 23 -20.06 -0.95 26.48
N LEU A 24 -21.38 -1.19 26.43
CA LEU A 24 -22.11 -1.38 25.18
C LEU A 24 -22.04 -0.14 24.27
N PHE A 25 -22.20 1.05 24.87
CA PHE A 25 -22.09 2.31 24.13
C PHE A 25 -20.66 2.51 23.59
N ALA A 26 -19.64 2.28 24.41
CA ALA A 26 -18.23 2.38 24.03
C ALA A 26 -17.88 1.39 22.91
N LEU A 27 -18.37 0.15 22.97
CA LEU A 27 -18.18 -0.83 21.90
C LEU A 27 -18.86 -0.40 20.60
N GLY A 28 -20.09 0.11 20.67
CA GLY A 28 -20.83 0.58 19.50
C GLY A 28 -20.12 1.76 18.80
N VAL A 29 -19.76 2.79 19.55
CA VAL A 29 -19.03 3.95 19.02
C VAL A 29 -17.62 3.57 18.59
N GLY A 30 -16.94 2.73 19.35
CA GLY A 30 -15.60 2.24 19.07
C GLY A 30 -15.52 1.45 17.77
N LEU A 31 -16.50 0.59 17.49
CA LEU A 31 -16.54 -0.17 16.24
C LEU A 31 -16.72 0.74 15.02
N ILE A 32 -17.62 1.73 15.10
CA ILE A 32 -17.83 2.69 14.01
C ILE A 32 -16.55 3.51 13.79
N SER A 33 -15.92 3.99 14.87
CA SER A 33 -14.68 4.75 14.77
C SER A 33 -13.54 3.91 14.19
N LEU A 34 -13.42 2.64 14.58
CA LEU A 34 -12.43 1.72 14.05
C LEU A 34 -12.61 1.51 12.54
N LEU A 35 -13.85 1.29 12.09
CA LEU A 35 -14.15 1.12 10.67
C LEU A 35 -13.80 2.36 9.85
N LEU A 36 -14.14 3.55 10.35
CA LEU A 36 -13.79 4.81 9.69
C LEU A 36 -12.27 5.00 9.60
N LEU A 37 -11.57 4.71 10.70
CA LEU A 37 -10.12 4.83 10.76
C LEU A 37 -9.43 3.83 9.82
N LEU A 38 -9.91 2.59 9.78
CA LEU A 38 -9.41 1.56 8.86
C LEU A 38 -9.62 1.97 7.40
N ASN A 39 -10.81 2.47 7.05
CA ASN A 39 -11.11 2.88 5.69
C ASN A 39 -10.19 4.03 5.25
N SER A 40 -10.07 5.07 6.08
CA SER A 40 -9.19 6.22 5.80
C SER A 40 -7.71 5.80 5.71
N GLN A 41 -7.24 4.92 6.59
CA GLN A 41 -5.87 4.43 6.53
C GLN A 41 -5.60 3.56 5.30
N LEU A 42 -6.57 2.75 4.87
CA LEU A 42 -6.44 1.98 3.64
C LEU A 42 -6.35 2.93 2.45
N GLU A 43 -7.30 3.84 2.29
CA GLU A 43 -7.33 4.82 1.20
C GLU A 43 -6.02 5.64 1.14
N GLU A 44 -5.56 6.18 2.27
CA GLU A 44 -4.30 6.93 2.35
C GLU A 44 -3.08 6.06 2.01
N LYS A 45 -3.04 4.80 2.44
CA LYS A 45 -1.96 3.88 2.07
C LYS A 45 -1.99 3.52 0.60
N PHE A 46 -3.17 3.37 -0.01
CA PHE A 46 -3.26 3.12 -1.44
C PHE A 46 -2.76 4.35 -2.20
N GLU A 47 -3.22 5.56 -1.87
CA GLU A 47 -2.76 6.80 -2.53
C GLU A 47 -1.26 7.04 -2.39
N LYS A 48 -0.68 6.85 -1.20
CA LYS A 48 0.77 7.03 -0.99
C LYS A 48 1.61 6.05 -1.79
N ASN A 49 1.15 4.81 -1.95
CA ASN A 49 1.89 3.79 -2.71
C ASN A 49 1.73 3.90 -4.22
N LEU A 50 0.75 4.68 -4.71
CA LEU A 50 0.62 4.94 -6.14
C LEU A 50 1.81 5.72 -6.71
N ALA A 51 2.61 6.40 -5.88
CA ALA A 51 3.89 7.04 -6.27
C ALA A 51 3.81 7.93 -7.54
N GLY A 52 2.62 8.41 -7.92
CA GLY A 52 2.39 9.16 -9.17
C GLY A 52 2.38 8.30 -10.44
N ILE A 53 2.13 7.00 -10.35
CA ILE A 53 2.02 6.07 -11.48
C ILE A 53 0.64 6.24 -12.14
N ASP A 54 0.62 6.81 -13.35
CA ASP A 54 -0.61 7.01 -14.10
C ASP A 54 -1.08 5.76 -14.88
N LEU A 55 -0.13 4.87 -15.22
CA LEU A 55 -0.41 3.70 -16.08
C LEU A 55 0.50 2.52 -15.74
N VAL A 56 -0.11 1.33 -15.63
CA VAL A 56 0.60 0.06 -15.56
C VAL A 56 0.30 -0.75 -16.82
N VAL A 57 1.36 -1.21 -17.49
CA VAL A 57 1.26 -2.03 -18.71
C VAL A 57 1.82 -3.41 -18.40
N GLY A 58 1.09 -4.46 -18.74
CA GLY A 58 1.51 -5.83 -18.49
C GLY A 58 0.74 -6.87 -19.28
N ALA A 59 1.07 -8.14 -19.06
CA ALA A 59 0.48 -9.25 -19.79
C ALA A 59 -1.02 -9.39 -19.55
N LYS A 60 -1.73 -9.91 -20.56
CA LYS A 60 -3.18 -10.12 -20.51
C LYS A 60 -3.58 -10.98 -19.30
N GLY A 61 -4.49 -10.48 -18.49
CA GLY A 61 -4.96 -11.14 -17.28
C GLY A 61 -5.96 -10.26 -16.52
N SER A 62 -6.02 -10.38 -15.20
CA SER A 62 -6.83 -9.50 -14.36
C SER A 62 -6.14 -8.14 -14.16
N PRO A 63 -6.76 -7.01 -14.52
CA PRO A 63 -6.20 -5.68 -14.27
C PRO A 63 -5.91 -5.42 -12.79
N LEU A 64 -6.77 -5.93 -11.90
CA LEU A 64 -6.59 -5.80 -10.45
C LEU A 64 -5.34 -6.56 -9.98
N GLN A 65 -5.09 -7.77 -10.49
CA GLN A 65 -3.88 -8.51 -10.15
C GLN A 65 -2.63 -7.82 -10.66
N LEU A 66 -2.68 -7.23 -11.87
CA LEU A 66 -1.56 -6.49 -12.42
C LEU A 66 -1.19 -5.29 -11.52
N ILE A 67 -2.19 -4.53 -11.07
CA ILE A 67 -2.03 -3.39 -10.15
C ILE A 67 -1.48 -3.87 -8.80
N LEU A 68 -2.10 -4.88 -8.19
CA LEU A 68 -1.69 -5.41 -6.89
C LEU A 68 -0.27 -5.98 -6.91
N CYS A 69 0.08 -6.70 -7.97
CA CYS A 69 1.40 -7.30 -8.11
C CYS A 69 2.46 -6.23 -8.37
N SER A 70 2.21 -5.29 -9.28
CA SER A 70 3.22 -4.30 -9.69
C SER A 70 3.50 -3.26 -8.62
N MET A 71 2.47 -2.78 -7.90
CA MET A 71 2.63 -1.69 -6.93
C MET A 71 2.71 -2.18 -5.48
N TYR A 72 1.96 -3.23 -5.13
CA TYR A 72 1.90 -3.71 -3.75
C TYR A 72 2.67 -5.01 -3.53
N HIS A 73 3.24 -5.59 -4.60
CA HIS A 73 3.92 -6.89 -4.55
C HIS A 73 3.02 -8.01 -4.00
N ILE A 74 1.70 -7.85 -4.16
CA ILE A 74 0.66 -8.80 -3.75
C ILE A 74 0.26 -9.64 -4.96
N ASP A 75 0.15 -10.95 -4.79
CA ASP A 75 -0.22 -11.91 -5.83
C ASP A 75 0.87 -12.11 -6.92
N ALA A 76 0.72 -13.13 -7.75
CA ALA A 76 1.65 -13.45 -8.83
C ALA A 76 1.43 -12.53 -10.05
N PRO A 77 2.47 -12.23 -10.85
CA PRO A 77 2.31 -11.50 -12.10
C PRO A 77 1.37 -12.25 -13.05
N THR A 78 0.56 -11.52 -13.79
CA THR A 78 -0.36 -12.10 -14.80
C THR A 78 0.38 -12.73 -15.98
N GLY A 79 1.67 -12.43 -16.12
CA GLY A 79 2.59 -12.96 -17.13
C GLY A 79 3.67 -11.94 -17.47
N ASN A 80 4.54 -12.31 -18.41
CA ASN A 80 5.57 -11.43 -18.93
C ASN A 80 5.13 -10.82 -20.27
N ILE A 81 5.58 -9.59 -20.53
CA ILE A 81 5.47 -8.95 -21.85
C ILE A 81 6.78 -9.12 -22.61
N ASP A 82 6.72 -9.25 -23.93
CA ASP A 82 7.95 -9.27 -24.74
C ASP A 82 8.59 -7.88 -24.69
N ILE A 83 9.90 -7.83 -24.47
CA ILE A 83 10.66 -6.57 -24.40
C ILE A 83 10.48 -5.74 -25.67
N LYS A 84 10.24 -6.37 -26.82
CA LYS A 84 9.97 -5.68 -28.09
C LYS A 84 8.69 -4.85 -28.05
N GLU A 85 7.66 -5.32 -27.33
CA GLU A 85 6.40 -4.61 -27.16
C GLU A 85 6.51 -3.48 -26.14
N ALA A 86 7.38 -3.64 -25.13
CA ALA A 86 7.63 -2.61 -24.12
C ALA A 86 8.60 -1.51 -24.59
N SER A 87 9.54 -1.85 -25.48
CA SER A 87 10.62 -0.97 -25.95
C SER A 87 10.17 0.43 -26.44
N PRO A 88 9.04 0.60 -27.16
CA PRO A 88 8.55 1.91 -27.57
C PRO A 88 8.24 2.86 -26.39
N PHE A 89 7.78 2.31 -25.27
CA PHE A 89 7.39 3.08 -24.08
C PHE A 89 8.58 3.40 -23.17
N LEU A 90 9.65 2.60 -23.25
CA LEU A 90 10.87 2.76 -22.46
C LEU A 90 11.88 3.74 -23.09
N ARG A 91 11.54 4.36 -24.23
CA ARG A 91 12.48 5.22 -24.95
C ARG A 91 12.69 6.55 -24.21
N PRO A 92 13.94 6.99 -23.97
CA PRO A 92 14.22 8.30 -23.39
C PRO A 92 13.66 9.43 -24.26
N GLY A 93 13.00 10.41 -23.63
CA GLY A 93 12.44 11.58 -24.33
C GLY A 93 11.11 11.34 -25.04
N HIS A 94 10.34 10.31 -24.61
CA HIS A 94 9.00 10.08 -25.12
C HIS A 94 8.09 11.31 -24.86
N PRO A 95 7.34 11.83 -25.86
CA PRO A 95 6.64 13.11 -25.74
C PRO A 95 5.49 13.11 -24.71
N LEU A 96 4.98 11.93 -24.36
CA LEU A 96 3.85 11.76 -23.43
C LEU A 96 4.22 11.02 -22.14
N ILE A 97 5.44 10.47 -22.04
CA ILE A 97 5.83 9.64 -20.89
C ILE A 97 7.02 10.30 -20.24
N SER A 98 6.81 10.81 -19.03
CA SER A 98 7.87 11.48 -18.26
C SER A 98 8.92 10.49 -17.76
N MET A 99 8.50 9.27 -17.40
CA MET A 99 9.34 8.25 -16.79
C MET A 99 8.71 6.88 -17.06
N ALA A 100 9.54 5.86 -17.34
CA ALA A 100 9.07 4.52 -17.66
C ALA A 100 9.98 3.48 -17.00
N VAL A 101 9.47 2.86 -15.94
CA VAL A 101 10.25 1.93 -15.13
C VAL A 101 9.90 0.48 -15.53
N PRO A 102 10.85 -0.29 -16.09
CA PRO A 102 10.63 -1.70 -16.37
C PRO A 102 10.58 -2.48 -15.05
N LEU A 103 9.62 -3.39 -14.93
CA LEU A 103 9.43 -4.20 -13.73
C LEU A 103 9.30 -5.68 -14.09
N SER A 104 10.10 -6.51 -13.44
CA SER A 104 10.03 -7.96 -13.54
C SER A 104 9.96 -8.57 -12.14
N LEU A 105 8.94 -9.40 -11.92
CA LEU A 105 8.65 -10.06 -10.65
C LEU A 105 8.50 -11.56 -10.90
N GLY A 106 8.94 -12.40 -9.97
CA GLY A 106 8.72 -13.84 -10.08
C GLY A 106 9.26 -14.64 -8.90
N ASP A 107 10.52 -14.44 -8.59
CA ASP A 107 11.20 -15.17 -7.53
C ASP A 107 11.19 -14.44 -6.19
N ASN A 108 11.40 -15.20 -5.12
CA ASN A 108 11.54 -14.68 -3.77
C ASN A 108 12.73 -15.34 -3.07
N TYR A 109 13.45 -14.58 -2.26
CA TYR A 109 14.50 -15.08 -1.38
C TYR A 109 14.15 -14.80 0.07
N ARG A 110 14.00 -15.83 0.90
CA ARG A 110 13.67 -15.71 2.34
C ARG A 110 12.48 -14.76 2.63
N ASN A 111 11.41 -14.88 1.85
CA ASN A 111 10.20 -14.03 1.89
C ASN A 111 10.38 -12.59 1.37
N PHE A 112 11.54 -12.21 0.84
CA PHE A 112 11.73 -10.96 0.12
C PHE A 112 11.54 -11.20 -1.39
N ARG A 113 10.71 -10.37 -2.03
CA ARG A 113 10.52 -10.40 -3.48
C ARG A 113 11.78 -9.97 -4.19
N ILE A 114 12.20 -10.74 -5.18
CA ILE A 114 13.25 -10.31 -6.10
C ILE A 114 12.58 -9.45 -7.18
N VAL A 115 13.03 -8.20 -7.28
CA VAL A 115 12.52 -7.21 -8.23
C VAL A 115 13.60 -6.92 -9.26
N GLY A 116 13.34 -7.27 -10.52
CA GLY A 116 14.19 -6.90 -11.64
C GLY A 116 13.74 -5.56 -12.21
N THR A 117 14.59 -4.53 -12.11
CA THR A 117 14.28 -3.18 -12.57
C THR A 117 15.56 -2.35 -12.82
N ASN A 118 15.42 -1.09 -13.20
CA ASN A 118 16.52 -0.13 -13.37
C ASN A 118 16.62 0.82 -12.15
N SER A 119 17.61 1.70 -12.13
CA SER A 119 17.84 2.65 -11.02
C SER A 119 16.68 3.63 -10.81
N GLU A 120 15.93 3.93 -11.87
CA GLU A 120 14.77 4.84 -11.84
C GLU A 120 13.67 4.35 -10.90
N PHE A 121 13.58 3.04 -10.62
CA PHE A 121 12.64 2.50 -9.64
C PHE A 121 12.81 3.10 -8.24
N LEU A 122 14.05 3.39 -7.82
CA LEU A 122 14.28 4.00 -6.51
C LEU A 122 13.82 5.46 -6.48
N ASP A 123 13.99 6.18 -7.58
CA ASP A 123 13.55 7.57 -7.72
C ASP A 123 12.02 7.66 -7.62
N LEU A 124 11.29 6.68 -8.16
CA LEU A 124 9.83 6.60 -8.11
C LEU A 124 9.32 6.60 -6.65
N TYR A 125 9.99 5.88 -5.76
CA TYR A 125 9.62 5.79 -4.34
C TYR A 125 10.43 6.72 -3.42
N ALA A 126 11.25 7.61 -3.99
CA ALA A 126 12.23 8.42 -3.26
C ALA A 126 13.08 7.60 -2.26
N ALA A 127 13.38 6.35 -2.64
CA ALA A 127 14.14 5.41 -1.82
C ALA A 127 15.63 5.75 -1.87
N LYS A 128 16.32 5.59 -0.73
CA LYS A 128 17.76 5.78 -0.62
C LYS A 128 18.40 4.51 -0.09
N VAL A 129 19.54 4.15 -0.67
CA VAL A 129 20.38 3.08 -0.15
C VAL A 129 20.90 3.51 1.22
N GLY A 130 20.58 2.74 2.26
CA GLY A 130 21.05 3.01 3.62
C GLY A 130 22.54 2.75 3.78
N GLU A 131 23.00 1.59 3.32
CA GLU A 131 24.40 1.17 3.35
C GLU A 131 24.77 0.43 2.06
N GLY A 132 26.03 0.55 1.63
CA GLY A 132 26.53 -0.12 0.42
C GLY A 132 26.35 0.71 -0.86
N LYS A 133 26.07 0.01 -1.97
CA LYS A 133 25.94 0.60 -3.31
C LYS A 133 24.70 0.08 -4.02
N LEU A 134 24.22 0.88 -4.98
CA LEU A 134 23.21 0.43 -5.92
C LEU A 134 23.79 -0.65 -6.84
N PHE A 135 22.94 -1.51 -7.38
CA PHE A 135 23.30 -2.42 -8.47
C PHE A 135 23.70 -1.61 -9.71
N GLU A 136 24.90 -1.89 -10.24
CA GLU A 136 25.46 -1.17 -11.40
C GLU A 136 25.77 -2.14 -12.54
N GLU A 137 26.37 -3.29 -12.24
CA GLU A 137 26.75 -4.29 -13.23
C GLU A 137 25.76 -5.46 -13.32
N HIS A 138 25.91 -6.26 -14.38
CA HIS A 138 25.18 -7.51 -14.48
C HIS A 138 25.52 -8.43 -13.31
N PHE A 139 24.50 -9.09 -12.74
CA PHE A 139 24.60 -9.95 -11.57
C PHE A 139 24.85 -9.23 -10.23
N ASP A 140 24.87 -7.90 -10.21
CA ASP A 140 24.77 -7.15 -8.96
C ASP A 140 23.36 -7.21 -8.39
N VAL A 141 23.27 -7.20 -7.06
CA VAL A 141 22.00 -7.12 -6.34
C VAL A 141 22.16 -6.22 -5.12
N THR A 142 21.22 -5.29 -4.95
CA THR A 142 21.09 -4.52 -3.71
C THR A 142 20.04 -5.21 -2.84
N ILE A 143 20.41 -5.54 -1.61
CA ILE A 143 19.52 -6.18 -0.63
C ILE A 143 19.35 -5.20 0.53
N GLY A 144 18.11 -4.90 0.91
CA GLY A 144 17.77 -3.98 1.99
C GLY A 144 16.29 -3.84 2.18
#